data_AF-A0A0Q9UJA0-F1
#
_entry.id   AF-A0A0Q9UJA0-F1
#
_cell.length_a   1.000
_cell.length_b   1.000
_cell.length_c   1.000
_cell.angle_alpha   90.00
_cell.angle_beta   90.00
_cell.angle_gamma   90.00
#
_symmetry.space_group_name_H-M   'P 1'
#
loop_
_entity.id
_entity.type
_entity.pdbx_description
1 polymer ?
#
loop_
_entity_poly.entity_id
_entity_poly.type
_entity_poly.pdbx_seq_one_letter_code
_entity_poly.pdbx_strand_id
1 'polypeptide(L)'
;MTTHADQTTPFVPRFDAPESQGRKLAIICSKGNLDMAYPGLILANAALGEGVETHLFFTFWGFDMINKKTSGDLKFTMLGNTATHLPQGLGGIPGMTHLATSQMKKAIADLDVPEVPEFLDQIVGSGGHLWACRMSADMQHLTEGDLRDDVEGIISASDFIELTEGAQLLFI
;
A
#
# COMPACT_ATOMS: atom_id res chain seq x y z
N MET A 1 -25.42 26.80 36.05
CA MET A 1 -25.50 25.96 34.84
C MET A 1 -24.31 26.34 33.97
N THR A 2 -23.13 25.81 34.30
CA THR A 2 -21.88 26.06 33.58
C THR A 2 -21.57 24.83 32.77
N THR A 3 -21.77 24.94 31.46
CA THR A 3 -21.42 23.93 30.46
C THR A 3 -19.90 23.78 30.41
N HIS A 4 -19.39 22.64 30.86
CA HIS A 4 -18.01 22.23 30.57
C HIS A 4 -17.92 21.92 29.08
N ALA A 5 -17.24 22.78 28.33
CA ALA A 5 -16.79 22.46 26.99
C ALA A 5 -15.67 21.42 27.12
N ASP A 6 -15.93 20.21 26.67
CA ASP A 6 -14.94 19.16 26.52
C ASP A 6 -13.92 19.60 25.45
N GLN A 7 -12.77 20.06 25.92
CA GLN A 7 -11.66 20.47 25.06
C GLN A 7 -10.98 19.18 24.57
N THR A 8 -11.35 18.76 23.36
CA THR A 8 -10.66 17.72 22.60
C THR A 8 -9.23 18.18 22.34
N THR A 9 -8.34 17.79 23.23
CA THR A 9 -6.90 18.02 23.07
C THR A 9 -6.46 17.32 21.78
N PRO A 10 -5.76 18.00 20.85
CA PRO A 10 -5.29 17.37 19.63
C PRO A 10 -4.42 16.17 19.97
N PHE A 11 -4.63 15.06 19.28
CA PHE A 11 -3.80 13.88 19.40
C PHE A 11 -2.36 14.25 19.01
N VAL A 12 -1.48 14.33 20.00
CA VAL A 12 -0.04 14.49 19.80
C VAL A 12 0.56 13.07 19.87
N PRO A 13 1.15 12.55 18.78
CA PRO A 13 1.83 11.27 18.81
C PRO A 13 2.90 11.28 19.91
N ARG A 14 2.84 10.30 20.81
CA ARG A 14 3.83 10.15 21.87
C ARG A 14 4.91 9.19 21.39
N PHE A 15 6.04 9.75 20.96
CA PHE A 15 7.20 8.98 20.52
C PHE A 15 8.03 8.42 21.68
N ASP A 16 7.78 8.89 22.91
CA ASP A 16 8.48 8.45 24.13
C ASP A 16 7.65 7.47 24.98
N ALA A 17 6.54 6.95 24.45
CA ALA A 17 5.78 5.91 25.14
C ALA A 17 6.61 4.61 25.16
N PRO A 18 6.56 3.81 26.24
CA PRO A 18 7.20 2.50 26.24
C PRO A 18 6.72 1.72 25.01
N GLU A 19 7.64 1.01 24.34
CA GLU A 19 7.33 0.15 23.19
C GLU A 19 6.04 -0.60 23.50
N SER A 20 4.99 -0.31 22.74
CA SER A 20 3.74 -1.02 22.86
C SER A 20 3.98 -2.43 22.35
N GLN A 21 4.31 -3.34 23.25
CA GLN A 21 4.43 -4.76 22.95
C GLN A 21 3.12 -5.22 22.28
N GLY A 22 3.22 -5.67 21.02
CA GLY A 22 2.10 -6.26 20.28
C GLY A 22 1.25 -5.30 19.44
N ARG A 23 1.75 -4.12 19.03
CA ARG A 23 1.04 -3.34 18.01
C ARG A 23 1.07 -4.05 16.67
N LYS A 24 -0.10 -4.11 16.03
CA LYS A 24 -0.30 -4.71 14.72
C LYS A 24 -0.92 -3.69 13.76
N LEU A 25 -0.39 -3.62 12.54
CA LEU A 25 -0.90 -2.79 11.44
C LEU A 25 -1.26 -3.70 10.27
N ALA A 26 -2.46 -3.51 9.73
CA ALA A 26 -2.94 -4.22 8.56
C ALA A 26 -3.29 -3.20 7.47
N ILE A 27 -2.61 -3.29 6.33
CA ILE A 27 -2.79 -2.39 5.20
C ILE A 27 -3.40 -3.17 4.04
N ILE A 28 -4.59 -2.76 3.60
CA ILE A 28 -5.26 -3.33 2.44
C ILE A 28 -4.88 -2.49 1.23
N CYS A 29 -4.14 -3.08 0.29
CA CYS A 29 -3.70 -2.45 -0.95
C CYS A 29 -4.65 -2.88 -2.08
N SER A 30 -5.56 -1.98 -2.47
CA SER A 30 -6.61 -2.25 -3.47
C SER A 30 -6.30 -1.73 -4.89
N LYS A 31 -5.27 -0.89 -5.01
CA LYS A 31 -4.90 -0.18 -6.26
C LYS A 31 -3.42 -0.38 -6.60
N GLY A 32 -3.15 -0.63 -7.88
CA GLY A 32 -1.80 -0.87 -8.42
C GLY A 32 -1.20 0.29 -9.21
N ASN A 33 -1.84 1.47 -9.25
CA ASN A 33 -1.20 2.65 -9.83
C ASN A 33 -0.08 3.14 -8.90
N LEU A 34 1.01 3.70 -9.46
CA LEU A 34 2.15 4.18 -8.66
C LEU A 34 1.72 5.10 -7.51
N ASP A 35 0.82 6.06 -7.77
CA ASP A 35 0.35 7.03 -6.79
C ASP A 35 -0.47 6.43 -5.63
N MET A 36 -0.97 5.21 -5.80
CA MET A 36 -1.70 4.48 -4.76
C MET A 36 -0.86 3.37 -4.12
N ALA A 37 0.13 2.85 -4.84
CA ALA A 37 1.07 1.85 -4.35
C ALA A 37 1.95 2.41 -3.23
N TYR A 38 2.63 3.53 -3.48
CA TYR A 38 3.65 4.07 -2.57
C TYR A 38 3.12 4.44 -1.18
N PRO A 39 1.93 5.06 -1.01
CA PRO A 39 1.42 5.36 0.33
C PRO A 39 1.36 4.13 1.24
N GLY A 40 0.92 2.97 0.72
CA GLY A 40 0.86 1.73 1.50
C GLY A 40 2.22 1.17 1.85
N LEU A 41 3.15 1.17 0.88
CA LEU A 41 4.51 0.65 1.08
C LEU A 41 5.32 1.54 2.04
N ILE A 42 5.19 2.87 1.92
CA ILE A 42 5.84 3.84 2.82
C ILE A 42 5.34 3.66 4.25
N LEU A 43 4.02 3.54 4.44
CA LEU A 43 3.44 3.32 5.77
C LEU A 43 3.86 1.97 6.35
N ALA A 44 3.88 0.91 5.55
CA ALA A 44 4.34 -0.40 5.99
C ALA A 44 5.80 -0.37 6.46
N ASN A 45 6.68 0.22 5.65
CA ASN A 45 8.10 0.32 5.97
C ASN A 45 8.34 1.17 7.23
N ALA A 46 7.62 2.29 7.37
CA ALA A 46 7.69 3.11 8.58
C ALA A 46 7.19 2.35 9.83
N ALA A 47 6.10 1.60 9.71
CA ALA A 47 5.56 0.80 10.81
C ALA A 47 6.55 -0.29 11.26
N LEU A 48 7.17 -0.99 10.31
CA LEU A 48 8.21 -1.98 10.60
C LEU A 48 9.43 -1.36 11.29
N GLY A 49 9.84 -0.15 10.88
CA GLY A 49 10.91 0.60 11.55
C GLY A 49 10.61 0.97 13.01
N GLU A 50 9.34 1.11 13.36
CA GLU A 50 8.84 1.34 14.73
C GLU A 50 8.53 0.03 15.49
N GLY A 51 8.94 -1.13 14.95
CA GLY A 51 8.71 -2.43 15.57
C GLY A 51 7.25 -2.90 15.56
N VAL A 52 6.42 -2.35 14.67
CA VAL A 52 5.00 -2.74 14.53
C VAL A 52 4.88 -3.95 13.60
N GLU A 53 4.23 -5.01 14.09
CA GLU A 53 3.89 -6.18 13.27
C GLU A 53 2.99 -5.75 12.11
N THR A 54 3.42 -5.94 10.87
CA THR A 54 2.78 -5.32 9.71
C THR A 54 2.38 -6.36 8.67
N HIS A 55 1.11 -6.33 8.29
CA HIS A 55 0.50 -7.19 7.28
C HIS A 55 -0.01 -6.37 6.11
N LEU A 56 0.35 -6.75 4.89
CA LEU A 56 -0.14 -6.16 3.66
C LEU A 56 -1.05 -7.16 2.94
N PHE A 57 -2.27 -6.75 2.63
CA PHE A 57 -3.25 -7.55 1.91
C PHE A 57 -3.55 -6.95 0.55
N PHE A 58 -3.09 -7.61 -0.49
CA PHE A 58 -3.25 -7.18 -1.87
C PHE A 58 -4.57 -7.71 -2.42
N THR A 59 -5.40 -6.81 -2.92
CA THR A 59 -6.73 -7.12 -3.47
C THR A 59 -7.01 -6.28 -4.71
N PHE A 60 -7.94 -6.74 -5.55
CA PHE A 60 -8.27 -6.12 -6.84
C PHE A 60 -7.02 -5.74 -7.63
N TRP A 61 -6.88 -4.47 -8.01
CA TRP A 61 -5.78 -3.95 -8.81
C TRP A 61 -4.46 -3.84 -8.03
N GLY A 62 -4.50 -3.97 -6.70
CA GLY A 62 -3.29 -4.06 -5.87
C GLY A 62 -2.45 -5.31 -6.17
N PHE A 63 -3.04 -6.32 -6.84
CA PHE A 63 -2.30 -7.47 -7.37
C PHE A 63 -1.17 -7.06 -8.31
N ASP A 64 -1.30 -5.93 -9.01
CA ASP A 64 -0.26 -5.51 -9.94
C ASP A 64 1.10 -5.33 -9.23
N MET A 65 1.10 -5.00 -7.94
CA MET A 65 2.32 -4.81 -7.13
C MET A 65 3.00 -6.15 -6.78
N ILE A 66 2.25 -7.24 -6.70
CA ILE A 66 2.73 -8.57 -6.33
C ILE A 66 2.74 -9.57 -7.48
N ASN A 67 2.23 -9.20 -8.66
CA ASN A 67 2.30 -10.04 -9.84
C ASN A 67 3.65 -9.85 -10.54
N LYS A 68 4.33 -10.98 -10.81
CA LYS A 68 5.66 -11.02 -11.45
C LYS A 68 5.68 -10.32 -12.81
N LYS A 69 4.54 -10.27 -13.52
CA LYS A 69 4.41 -9.66 -14.85
C LYS A 69 4.28 -8.14 -14.83
N THR A 70 3.76 -7.56 -13.74
CA THR A 70 3.33 -6.15 -13.70
C THR A 70 4.09 -5.31 -12.68
N SER A 71 4.60 -5.91 -11.60
CA SER A 71 5.17 -5.20 -10.45
C SER A 71 6.32 -4.25 -10.79
N GLY A 72 7.10 -4.55 -11.83
CA GLY A 72 8.18 -3.68 -12.32
C GLY A 72 7.73 -2.54 -13.23
N ASP A 73 6.48 -2.52 -13.69
CA ASP A 73 5.99 -1.59 -14.72
C ASP A 73 4.65 -0.91 -14.37
N LEU A 74 4.41 -0.68 -13.07
CA LEU A 74 3.25 0.10 -12.62
C LEU A 74 3.25 1.49 -13.24
N LYS A 75 2.04 1.99 -13.54
CA LYS A 75 1.83 3.26 -14.23
C LYS A 75 1.20 4.28 -13.32
N PHE A 76 1.38 5.54 -13.68
CA PHE A 76 0.59 6.66 -13.21
C PHE A 76 -0.23 7.21 -14.37
N THR A 77 -1.53 7.42 -14.14
CA THR A 77 -2.41 8.06 -15.12
C THR A 77 -3.10 9.27 -14.52
N MET A 78 -3.09 10.37 -15.27
CA MET A 78 -3.81 11.60 -14.90
C MET A 78 -5.28 11.53 -15.32
N LEU A 79 -5.63 10.64 -16.26
CA LEU A 79 -6.99 10.50 -16.77
C LEU A 79 -7.90 9.93 -15.69
N GLY A 80 -8.91 10.70 -15.30
CA GLY A 80 -9.81 10.35 -14.20
C GLY A 80 -9.24 10.64 -12.81
N ASN A 81 -8.01 11.15 -12.73
CA ASN A 81 -7.40 11.58 -11.48
C ASN A 81 -7.54 13.11 -11.32
N THR A 82 -8.58 13.52 -10.61
CA THR A 82 -8.87 14.93 -10.34
C THR A 82 -7.89 15.59 -9.36
N ALA A 83 -7.13 14.79 -8.59
CA ALA A 83 -6.14 15.31 -7.66
C ALA A 83 -4.91 15.90 -8.36
N THR A 84 -4.72 15.61 -9.65
CA THR A 84 -3.68 16.26 -10.46
C THR A 84 -3.96 17.73 -10.74
N HIS A 85 -5.21 18.18 -10.56
CA HIS A 85 -5.67 19.52 -10.91
C HIS A 85 -5.40 19.93 -12.36
N LEU A 86 -5.14 18.95 -13.23
CA LEU A 86 -4.92 19.17 -14.65
C LEU A 86 -6.22 18.96 -15.44
N PRO A 87 -6.38 19.65 -16.59
CA PRO A 87 -7.50 19.40 -17.47
C PRO A 87 -7.55 17.93 -17.89
N GLN A 88 -8.65 17.26 -17.58
CA GLN A 88 -8.79 15.80 -17.78
C GLN A 88 -8.63 15.37 -19.25
N GLY A 89 -8.95 16.27 -20.19
CA GLY A 89 -8.73 16.06 -21.62
C GLY A 89 -7.26 15.80 -21.98
N LEU A 90 -6.29 16.30 -21.18
CA LEU A 90 -4.86 16.03 -21.38
C LEU A 90 -4.52 14.57 -21.10
N GLY A 91 -5.20 13.93 -20.14
CA GLY A 91 -4.97 12.53 -19.79
C GLY A 91 -5.29 11.55 -20.92
N GLY A 92 -6.15 11.94 -21.86
CA GLY A 92 -6.50 11.14 -23.04
C GLY A 92 -5.52 11.26 -24.22
N ILE A 93 -4.51 12.14 -24.14
CA ILE A 93 -3.54 12.32 -25.22
C ILE A 93 -2.59 11.12 -25.27
N PRO A 94 -2.39 10.47 -26.44
CA PRO A 94 -1.45 9.36 -26.57
C PRO A 94 -0.05 9.72 -26.04
N GLY A 95 0.51 8.88 -25.18
CA GLY A 95 1.84 9.07 -24.57
C GLY A 95 1.85 9.85 -23.25
N MET A 96 0.77 10.56 -22.87
CA MET A 96 0.75 11.32 -21.61
C MET A 96 0.87 10.46 -20.37
N THR A 97 0.29 9.25 -20.35
CA THR A 97 0.48 8.29 -19.27
C THR A 97 1.94 7.90 -19.10
N HIS A 98 2.67 7.67 -20.19
CA HIS A 98 4.08 7.30 -20.13
C HIS A 98 4.94 8.47 -19.60
N LEU A 99 4.68 9.69 -20.08
CA LEU A 99 5.36 10.88 -19.62
C LEU A 99 5.10 11.14 -18.13
N ALA A 100 3.84 11.07 -17.70
CA ALA A 100 3.46 11.27 -16.30
C ALA A 100 4.04 10.17 -15.40
N THR A 101 4.05 8.91 -15.86
CA THR A 101 4.72 7.80 -15.16
C THR A 101 6.21 8.04 -14.99
N SER A 102 6.91 8.44 -16.06
CA SER A 102 8.34 8.73 -16.02
C SER A 102 8.67 9.89 -15.07
N GLN A 103 7.87 10.96 -15.12
CA GLN A 103 8.03 12.10 -14.22
C GLN A 103 7.82 11.70 -12.75
N MET A 104 6.80 10.88 -12.46
CA MET A 104 6.54 10.40 -11.11
C MET A 104 7.68 9.50 -10.60
N LYS A 105 8.10 8.50 -11.39
CA LYS A 105 9.24 7.63 -11.03
C LYS A 105 10.51 8.45 -10.78
N LYS A 106 10.77 9.47 -11.60
CA LYS A 106 11.89 10.39 -11.38
C LYS A 106 11.78 11.14 -10.06
N ALA A 107 10.63 11.71 -9.75
CA ALA A 107 10.43 12.44 -8.49
C ALA A 107 10.59 11.54 -7.26
N ILE A 108 10.20 10.28 -7.36
CA ILE A 108 10.34 9.26 -6.31
C ILE A 108 11.82 8.87 -6.14
N ALA A 109 12.51 8.62 -7.25
CA ALA A 109 13.94 8.32 -7.24
C ALA A 109 14.79 9.49 -6.72
N ASP A 110 14.42 10.74 -7.03
CA ASP A 110 15.08 11.95 -6.51
C ASP A 110 14.91 12.09 -4.97
N LEU A 111 14.02 11.31 -4.35
CA LEU A 111 13.81 11.22 -2.89
C LEU A 111 14.43 9.95 -2.28
N ASP A 112 15.27 9.22 -3.02
CA ASP A 112 15.90 7.95 -2.61
C ASP A 112 14.88 6.86 -2.21
N VAL A 113 13.67 6.91 -2.77
CA VAL A 113 12.64 5.88 -2.56
C VAL A 113 12.81 4.79 -3.63
N PRO A 114 12.90 3.50 -3.24
CA PRO A 114 13.09 2.40 -4.18
C PRO A 114 11.86 2.16 -5.05
N GLU A 115 12.05 1.49 -6.19
CA GLU A 115 10.93 1.03 -7.02
C GLU A 115 10.11 -0.05 -6.29
N VAL A 116 8.82 -0.19 -6.63
CA VAL A 116 7.88 -1.06 -5.91
C VAL A 116 8.39 -2.49 -5.66
N PRO A 117 9.01 -3.21 -6.61
CA PRO A 117 9.52 -4.54 -6.34
C PRO A 117 10.61 -4.57 -5.28
N GLU A 118 11.56 -3.64 -5.34
CA GLU A 118 12.63 -3.53 -4.35
C GLU A 118 12.10 -3.07 -3.00
N PHE A 119 11.09 -2.19 -3.00
CA PHE A 119 10.45 -1.75 -1.76
C PHE A 119 9.75 -2.90 -1.04
N LEU A 120 9.08 -3.79 -1.78
CA LEU A 120 8.50 -5.01 -1.22
C LEU A 120 9.59 -5.95 -0.66
N ASP A 121 10.73 -6.07 -1.34
CA ASP A 121 11.86 -6.86 -0.83
C ASP A 121 12.37 -6.29 0.52
N GLN A 122 12.43 -4.96 0.66
CA GLN A 122 12.79 -4.29 1.92
C GLN A 122 11.76 -4.52 3.04
N ILE A 123 10.48 -4.46 2.70
CA ILE A 123 9.37 -4.73 3.64
C ILE A 123 9.46 -6.16 4.16
N VAL A 124 9.59 -7.15 3.27
CA VAL A 124 9.74 -8.56 3.65
C VAL A 124 11.02 -8.78 4.46
N GLY A 125 12.14 -8.19 4.02
CA GLY A 125 13.41 -8.25 4.75
C GLY A 125 13.36 -7.64 6.16
N SER A 126 12.42 -6.73 6.40
CA SER A 126 12.15 -6.11 7.70
C SER A 126 11.10 -6.86 8.53
N GLY A 127 10.59 -8.00 8.05
CA GLY A 127 9.59 -8.82 8.75
C GLY A 127 8.14 -8.50 8.39
N GLY A 128 7.89 -7.77 7.29
CA GLY A 128 6.55 -7.51 6.79
C GLY A 128 5.94 -8.73 6.11
N HIS A 129 4.64 -8.95 6.35
CA HIS A 129 3.91 -10.11 5.85
C HIS A 129 3.05 -9.78 4.62
N LEU A 130 3.17 -10.54 3.53
CA LEU A 130 2.49 -10.29 2.27
C LEU A 130 1.39 -11.33 2.00
N TRP A 131 0.15 -10.88 1.80
CA TRP A 131 -1.02 -11.75 1.61
C TRP A 131 -1.79 -11.39 0.34
N ALA A 132 -2.23 -12.40 -0.40
CA ALA A 132 -3.03 -12.22 -1.60
C ALA A 132 -4.51 -12.58 -1.36
N CYS A 133 -5.42 -11.73 -1.83
CA CYS A 133 -6.86 -11.98 -1.71
C CYS A 133 -7.33 -13.11 -2.65
N ARG A 134 -7.93 -14.16 -2.09
CA ARG A 134 -8.49 -15.31 -2.81
C ARG A 134 -9.44 -14.93 -3.94
N MET A 135 -10.43 -14.09 -3.64
CA MET A 135 -11.42 -13.65 -4.62
C MET A 135 -10.77 -12.92 -5.81
N SER A 136 -9.76 -12.08 -5.53
CA SER A 136 -9.08 -11.32 -6.58
C SER A 136 -8.22 -12.20 -7.46
N ALA A 137 -7.51 -13.16 -6.86
CA ALA A 137 -6.77 -14.17 -7.61
C ALA A 137 -7.71 -15.01 -8.50
N ASP A 138 -8.89 -15.39 -8.02
CA ASP A 138 -9.87 -16.14 -8.81
C ASP A 138 -10.44 -15.33 -9.97
N MET A 139 -10.82 -14.06 -9.72
CA MET A 139 -11.35 -13.15 -10.74
C MET A 139 -10.33 -12.86 -11.86
N GLN A 140 -9.05 -12.83 -11.53
CA GLN A 140 -7.96 -12.54 -12.47
C GLN A 140 -7.31 -13.81 -13.03
N HIS A 141 -7.78 -15.00 -12.62
CA HIS A 141 -7.23 -16.30 -12.99
C HIS A 141 -5.73 -16.45 -12.68
N LEU A 142 -5.32 -15.97 -11.51
CA LEU A 142 -3.94 -16.01 -11.04
C LEU A 142 -3.71 -17.14 -10.02
N THR A 143 -2.50 -17.69 -10.05
CA THR A 143 -2.02 -18.72 -9.13
C THR A 143 -0.83 -18.20 -8.31
N GLU A 144 -0.42 -18.92 -7.26
CA GLU A 144 0.78 -18.57 -6.48
C GLU A 144 2.03 -18.42 -7.37
N GLY A 145 2.15 -19.22 -8.42
CA GLY A 145 3.27 -19.14 -9.36
C GLY A 145 3.33 -17.83 -10.16
N ASP A 146 2.21 -17.11 -10.32
CA ASP A 146 2.16 -15.79 -10.96
C ASP A 146 2.58 -14.65 -10.02
N LEU A 147 2.52 -14.89 -8.71
CA LEU A 147 2.83 -13.91 -7.68
C LEU A 147 4.30 -14.00 -7.27
N ARG A 148 4.80 -12.98 -6.56
CA ARG A 148 6.13 -13.01 -5.93
C ARG A 148 6.25 -14.23 -5.02
N ASP A 149 7.46 -14.76 -4.89
CA ASP A 149 7.71 -15.99 -4.10
C ASP A 149 7.64 -15.75 -2.58
N ASP A 150 7.64 -14.48 -2.16
CA ASP A 150 7.54 -14.03 -0.76
C ASP A 150 6.09 -13.67 -0.34
N VAL A 151 5.09 -13.91 -1.20
CA VAL A 151 3.68 -13.90 -0.80
C VAL A 151 3.41 -15.16 0.01
N GLU A 152 3.01 -14.99 1.27
CA GLU A 152 2.85 -16.10 2.23
C GLU A 152 1.64 -16.99 1.94
N GLY A 153 0.64 -16.45 1.25
CA GLY A 153 -0.48 -17.26 0.82
C GLY A 153 -1.59 -16.46 0.14
N ILE A 154 -2.44 -17.22 -0.57
CA ILE A 154 -3.70 -16.71 -1.11
C ILE A 154 -4.82 -17.08 -0.13
N ILE A 155 -5.35 -16.10 0.59
CA ILE A 155 -6.29 -16.29 1.70
C ILE A 155 -7.61 -15.54 1.48
N SER A 156 -8.67 -15.97 2.17
CA SER A 156 -9.95 -15.27 2.11
C SER A 156 -9.91 -13.97 2.91
N ALA A 157 -10.89 -13.09 2.67
CA ALA A 157 -11.04 -11.88 3.49
C ALA A 157 -11.33 -12.22 4.95
N SER A 158 -12.07 -13.31 5.22
CA SER A 158 -12.33 -13.77 6.59
C SER A 158 -11.04 -14.22 7.28
N ASP A 159 -10.20 -15.00 6.60
CA ASP A 159 -8.91 -15.43 7.17
C ASP A 159 -8.03 -14.23 7.48
N PHE A 160 -8.02 -13.20 6.60
CA PHE A 160 -7.24 -11.99 6.84
C PHE A 160 -7.74 -11.22 8.07
N ILE A 161 -9.05 -11.15 8.29
CA ILE A 161 -9.62 -10.50 9.48
C ILE A 161 -9.22 -11.24 10.77
N GLU A 162 -9.30 -12.56 10.79
CA GLU A 162 -8.87 -13.37 11.94
C GLU A 162 -7.37 -13.24 12.18
N LEU A 163 -6.57 -13.32 11.11
CA LEU A 163 -5.12 -13.19 11.17
C LEU A 163 -4.67 -11.82 11.68
N THR A 164 -5.45 -10.77 11.41
CA THR A 164 -5.18 -9.39 11.82
C THR A 164 -6.02 -8.94 13.02
N GLU A 165 -6.46 -9.87 13.87
CA GLU A 165 -7.13 -9.54 15.12
C GLU A 165 -6.31 -8.52 15.94
N GLY A 166 -6.98 -7.46 16.41
CA GLY A 166 -6.35 -6.38 17.18
C GLY A 166 -5.52 -5.39 16.35
N ALA A 167 -5.40 -5.57 15.04
CA ALA A 167 -4.67 -4.65 14.18
C ALA A 167 -5.43 -3.34 13.94
N GLN A 168 -4.68 -2.25 13.79
CA GLN A 168 -5.19 -1.06 13.13
C GLN A 168 -5.30 -1.36 11.63
N LEU A 169 -6.48 -1.17 11.05
CA LEU A 169 -6.75 -1.43 9.64
C LEU A 169 -6.74 -0.12 8.82
N LEU A 170 -5.95 -0.10 7.76
CA LEU A 170 -5.93 0.96 6.75
C LEU A 170 -6.32 0.38 5.40
N PHE A 171 -7.13 1.10 4.63
CA PHE A 171 -7.52 0.72 3.27
C PHE A 171 -7.01 1.77 2.30
N ILE A 172 -6.26 1.34 1.29
CA ILE A 172 -5.60 2.19 0.28
C ILE A 172 -6.05 1.76 -1.12
#